data_AF-A0A8C3CEH7-F1
#
_entry.id   AF-A0A8C3CEH7-F1
#
_cell.length_a   1.000
_cell.length_b   1.000
_cell.length_c   1.000
_cell.angle_alpha   90.00
_cell.angle_beta   90.00
_cell.angle_gamma   90.00
#
_symmetry.space_group_name_H-M   'P 1'
#
loop_
_entity.id
_entity.type
_entity.pdbx_description
1 polymer ?
#
loop_
_entity_poly.entity_id
_entity_poly.type
_entity_poly.pdbx_seq_one_letter_code
_entity_poly.pdbx_strand_id
1 'polypeptide(L)'
;MLGARGGWRALRRCPSSIFSSSSSSSFSSFSSSSSLPREQRAPAARLRVRQALGAREAAGEVQVQGWVRSVRSQKEVLFLHINDGSSLESLQVVADPSMESRDLTFGSAVEVRGKLVKSPHKMQNVELKAESIRVVGPCDALSFPLKAKERHPLEYVRQFPHLRCRSNALGALLRIRSEATAAIHSFFQDHGYVHIHTPIITSNDCEGAGELFQIETSNETQKSVEKNHFFNVPAFLTVSGQLHLEVMAGLPRWGLLKHSAWRFSMDRMFLTCSRVVPRQLREKHGSLGSHRLLRHLGHYLKQDNEDEVCLAAEVAEFFASLSEDGMTSVCAREA
;
A
#
# COMPACT_ATOMS: atom_id res chain seq x y z
N MET A 1 -27.45 -25.96 -43.11
CA MET A 1 -26.25 -25.74 -43.94
C MET A 1 -25.39 -24.70 -43.24
N LEU A 2 -24.10 -25.05 -42.97
CA LEU A 2 -22.95 -24.21 -42.60
C LEU A 2 -23.11 -23.37 -41.31
N GLY A 3 -22.48 -23.69 -40.17
CA GLY A 3 -21.03 -23.61 -39.86
C GLY A 3 -20.80 -22.36 -38.99
N ALA A 4 -20.26 -22.36 -37.77
CA ALA A 4 -18.96 -22.89 -37.36
C ALA A 4 -18.88 -23.13 -35.83
N ARG A 5 -17.91 -23.96 -35.45
CA ARG A 5 -17.56 -24.45 -34.10
C ARG A 5 -16.48 -23.57 -33.43
N GLY A 6 -16.42 -23.65 -32.10
CA GLY A 6 -15.23 -23.39 -31.26
C GLY A 6 -15.58 -22.53 -30.04
N GLY A 7 -15.30 -22.89 -28.78
CA GLY A 7 -14.46 -23.93 -28.20
C GLY A 7 -13.80 -23.36 -26.96
N TRP A 8 -14.44 -23.46 -25.79
CA TRP A 8 -13.83 -23.06 -24.51
C TRP A 8 -13.00 -24.25 -23.99
N ARG A 9 -11.67 -24.17 -24.11
CA ARG A 9 -10.74 -25.12 -23.48
C ARG A 9 -10.28 -24.58 -22.13
N ALA A 10 -10.73 -25.22 -21.06
CA ALA A 10 -10.11 -25.14 -19.75
C ALA A 10 -8.84 -26.00 -19.75
N LEU A 11 -7.68 -25.38 -19.53
CA LEU A 11 -6.38 -26.05 -19.39
C LEU A 11 -5.94 -25.95 -17.94
N ARG A 12 -6.04 -27.07 -17.21
CA ARG A 12 -5.11 -27.49 -16.14
C ARG A 12 -5.48 -28.90 -15.67
N ARG A 13 -4.76 -29.90 -16.16
CA ARG A 13 -4.60 -31.21 -15.49
C ARG A 13 -3.11 -31.41 -15.24
N CYS A 14 -2.75 -31.57 -13.97
CA CYS A 14 -1.48 -32.14 -13.56
C CYS A 14 -1.51 -33.65 -13.83
N PRO A 15 -0.40 -34.28 -14.26
CA PRO A 15 -0.17 -35.68 -14.02
C PRO A 15 0.92 -35.87 -12.96
N SER A 16 0.59 -36.74 -12.01
CA SER A 16 1.47 -37.36 -11.04
C SER A 16 2.28 -38.52 -11.67
N SER A 17 3.45 -38.76 -11.09
CA SER A 17 4.26 -39.99 -11.10
C SER A 17 5.06 -40.35 -12.37
N ILE A 18 6.38 -40.57 -12.22
CA ILE A 18 7.02 -41.90 -12.06
C ILE A 18 8.56 -41.75 -12.00
N PHE A 19 9.16 -42.47 -11.06
CA PHE A 19 10.59 -42.74 -10.86
C PHE A 19 11.14 -43.65 -11.98
N SER A 20 12.35 -43.43 -12.52
CA SER A 20 13.38 -44.48 -12.75
C SER A 20 14.68 -44.01 -13.46
N SER A 21 15.79 -44.26 -12.77
CA SER A 21 17.12 -44.76 -13.20
C SER A 21 17.81 -44.32 -14.51
N SER A 22 18.95 -43.66 -14.31
CA SER A 22 20.30 -43.88 -14.88
C SER A 22 20.49 -44.74 -16.15
N SER A 23 21.19 -44.17 -17.13
CA SER A 23 22.23 -44.87 -17.91
C SER A 23 23.19 -43.88 -18.57
N SER A 24 24.47 -44.17 -18.44
CA SER A 24 25.65 -43.51 -18.97
C SER A 24 25.83 -43.62 -20.48
N SER A 25 26.34 -42.59 -21.14
CA SER A 25 27.23 -42.72 -22.30
C SER A 25 28.08 -41.47 -22.51
N SER A 26 29.31 -41.73 -22.94
CA SER A 26 30.46 -40.83 -22.98
C SER A 26 30.77 -40.35 -24.41
N PHE A 27 31.66 -39.36 -24.50
CA PHE A 27 32.33 -38.76 -25.69
C PHE A 27 31.50 -37.72 -26.48
N SER A 28 32.03 -36.58 -26.91
CA SER A 28 33.43 -36.19 -27.20
C SER A 28 33.67 -34.68 -27.03
N SER A 29 34.92 -34.37 -26.69
CA SER A 29 35.59 -33.07 -26.65
C SER A 29 35.50 -32.24 -27.94
N PHE A 30 35.24 -30.94 -27.81
CA PHE A 30 35.79 -29.91 -28.71
C PHE A 30 36.13 -28.64 -27.93
N SER A 31 37.26 -28.05 -28.31
CA SER A 31 38.10 -27.18 -27.52
C SER A 31 37.66 -25.71 -27.49
N SER A 32 37.78 -25.13 -26.30
CA SER A 32 38.26 -23.77 -25.97
C SER A 32 37.90 -22.61 -26.92
N SER A 33 36.92 -21.81 -26.50
CA SER A 33 36.97 -20.37 -26.66
C SER A 33 37.16 -19.73 -25.28
N SER A 34 38.23 -18.95 -25.15
CA SER A 34 38.60 -18.20 -23.95
C SER A 34 37.56 -17.11 -23.68
N SER A 35 36.55 -17.41 -22.87
CA SER A 35 35.77 -16.39 -22.19
C SER A 35 36.49 -16.02 -20.91
N LEU A 36 36.86 -14.74 -20.80
CA LEU A 36 37.29 -14.14 -19.54
C LEU A 36 36.33 -14.57 -18.43
N PRO A 37 36.81 -14.91 -17.22
CA PRO A 37 35.90 -15.21 -16.12
C PRO A 37 35.09 -13.94 -15.86
N ARG A 38 33.81 -13.96 -16.27
CA ARG A 38 32.82 -12.99 -15.84
C ARG A 38 32.78 -13.13 -14.33
N GLU A 39 33.44 -12.20 -13.64
CA GLU A 39 33.51 -12.15 -12.19
C GLU A 39 32.07 -12.17 -11.67
N GLN A 40 31.59 -13.36 -11.30
CA GLN A 40 30.29 -13.53 -10.66
C GLN A 40 30.48 -13.05 -9.22
N ARG A 41 30.58 -11.72 -9.04
CA ARG A 41 30.44 -11.10 -7.74
C ARG A 41 29.16 -11.66 -7.13
N ALA A 42 29.28 -12.17 -5.90
CA ALA A 42 28.13 -12.64 -5.14
C ALA A 42 27.03 -11.56 -5.19
N PRO A 43 25.75 -11.95 -5.35
CA PRO A 43 24.68 -10.97 -5.43
C PRO A 43 24.64 -10.17 -4.13
N ALA A 44 24.95 -8.87 -4.22
CA ALA A 44 24.85 -7.95 -3.10
C ALA A 44 23.46 -8.06 -2.44
N ALA A 45 23.41 -8.06 -1.11
CA ALA A 45 22.17 -8.21 -0.39
C ALA A 45 21.25 -7.02 -0.70
N ARG A 46 20.02 -7.31 -1.15
CA ARG A 46 19.03 -6.29 -1.43
C ARG A 46 18.40 -5.79 -0.13
N LEU A 47 18.55 -4.50 0.15
CA LEU A 47 17.98 -3.85 1.33
C LEU A 47 16.89 -2.86 0.96
N ARG A 48 15.87 -2.75 1.81
CA ARG A 48 14.90 -1.64 1.78
C ARG A 48 15.52 -0.39 2.38
N VAL A 49 15.04 0.79 2.00
CA VAL A 49 15.54 2.07 2.56
C VAL A 49 15.37 2.12 4.08
N ARG A 50 14.21 1.72 4.62
CA ARG A 50 14.00 1.64 6.07
C ARG A 50 15.01 0.74 6.79
N GLN A 51 15.38 -0.38 6.18
CA GLN A 51 16.37 -1.30 6.75
C GLN A 51 17.79 -0.73 6.70
N ALA A 52 18.13 -0.06 5.58
CA ALA A 52 19.42 0.62 5.45
C ALA A 52 19.56 1.74 6.49
N LEU A 53 18.54 2.57 6.66
CA LEU A 53 18.53 3.67 7.64
C LEU A 53 18.60 3.18 9.09
N GLY A 54 18.01 2.01 9.38
CA GLY A 54 18.07 1.37 10.70
C GLY A 54 19.37 0.60 11.00
N ALA A 55 20.27 0.46 10.02
CA ALA A 55 21.53 -0.26 10.23
C ALA A 55 22.46 0.55 11.14
N ARG A 56 22.78 0.00 12.31
CA ARG A 56 23.67 0.63 13.29
C ARG A 56 25.16 0.56 12.90
N GLU A 57 25.50 -0.38 12.02
CA GLU A 57 26.85 -0.62 11.53
C GLU A 57 26.89 -0.64 10.00
N ALA A 58 28.08 -0.46 9.44
CA ALA A 58 28.32 -0.51 8.01
C ALA A 58 27.95 -1.90 7.46
N ALA A 59 26.79 -1.99 6.80
CA ALA A 59 26.36 -3.21 6.15
C ALA A 59 27.06 -3.33 4.79
N GLY A 60 28.26 -3.92 4.77
CA GLY A 60 28.98 -4.45 3.60
C GLY A 60 28.68 -3.84 2.23
N GLU A 61 28.61 -4.68 1.20
CA GLU A 61 28.15 -4.33 -0.15
C GLU A 61 26.64 -4.64 -0.25
N VAL A 62 25.84 -3.63 -0.56
CA VAL A 62 24.38 -3.70 -0.58
C VAL A 62 23.82 -3.16 -1.89
N GLN A 63 22.60 -3.60 -2.19
CA GLN A 63 21.83 -3.13 -3.33
C GLN A 63 20.53 -2.48 -2.84
N VAL A 64 20.27 -1.25 -3.29
CA VAL A 64 19.04 -0.51 -3.01
C VAL A 64 18.36 -0.16 -4.33
N GLN A 65 17.03 -0.31 -4.38
CA GLN A 65 16.22 0.09 -5.51
C GLN A 65 15.14 1.04 -5.03
N GLY A 66 14.86 2.07 -5.82
CA GLY A 66 13.82 3.04 -5.49
C GLY A 66 13.75 4.14 -6.51
N TRP A 67 13.12 5.24 -6.11
CA TRP A 67 12.97 6.42 -6.94
C TRP A 67 13.80 7.58 -6.43
N VAL A 68 14.36 8.31 -7.39
CA VAL A 68 15.15 9.51 -7.12
C VAL A 68 14.25 10.64 -6.62
N ARG A 69 14.54 11.17 -5.44
CA ARG A 69 13.85 12.28 -4.78
C ARG A 69 14.57 13.62 -4.95
N SER A 70 15.88 13.59 -5.15
CA SER A 70 16.65 14.76 -5.53
C SER A 70 18.00 14.32 -6.09
N VAL A 71 18.52 15.11 -7.02
CA VAL A 71 19.86 15.00 -7.57
C VAL A 71 20.56 16.32 -7.33
N ARG A 72 21.76 16.28 -6.75
CA ARG A 72 22.62 17.45 -6.53
C ARG A 72 24.02 17.10 -6.96
N SER A 73 24.45 17.64 -8.09
CA SER A 73 25.82 17.50 -8.58
C SER A 73 26.68 18.64 -8.02
N GLN A 74 27.81 18.30 -7.41
CA GLN A 74 28.86 19.21 -6.98
C GLN A 74 30.16 18.85 -7.72
N LYS A 75 31.18 19.72 -7.64
CA LYS A 75 32.43 19.58 -8.40
C LYS A 75 33.11 18.21 -8.20
N GLU A 76 33.07 17.66 -7.00
CA GLU A 76 33.77 16.42 -6.65
C GLU A 76 32.83 15.26 -6.30
N VAL A 77 31.54 15.54 -6.07
CA VAL A 77 30.61 14.56 -5.51
C VAL A 77 29.20 14.74 -6.08
N LEU A 78 28.55 13.63 -6.43
CA LEU A 78 27.14 13.55 -6.78
C LEU A 78 26.34 13.03 -5.59
N PHE A 79 25.37 13.84 -5.12
CA PHE A 79 24.45 13.46 -4.06
C PHE A 79 23.08 13.11 -4.64
N LEU A 80 22.59 11.92 -4.30
CA LEU A 80 21.25 11.46 -4.65
C LEU A 80 20.50 11.13 -3.37
N HIS A 81 19.20 11.44 -3.35
CA HIS A 81 18.31 10.91 -2.32
C HIS A 81 17.37 9.91 -2.97
N ILE A 82 17.34 8.68 -2.46
CA ILE A 82 16.53 7.58 -2.99
C ILE A 82 15.49 7.18 -1.94
N ASN A 83 14.26 6.97 -2.39
CA ASN A 83 13.18 6.47 -1.55
C ASN A 83 12.43 5.35 -2.27
N ASP A 84 12.14 4.26 -1.57
CA ASP A 84 11.43 3.08 -2.07
C ASP A 84 9.99 2.98 -1.50
N GLY A 85 9.56 3.96 -0.72
CA GLY A 85 8.27 4.01 -0.02
C GLY A 85 8.26 3.33 1.35
N SER A 86 9.33 2.63 1.74
CA SER A 86 9.38 1.89 3.02
C SER A 86 9.54 2.79 4.25
N SER A 87 10.02 4.02 4.07
CA SER A 87 10.20 5.05 5.10
C SER A 87 9.83 6.43 4.57
N LEU A 88 9.53 7.35 5.48
CA LEU A 88 9.43 8.78 5.16
C LEU A 88 10.78 9.36 4.72
N GLU A 89 11.84 9.03 5.44
CA GLU A 89 13.20 9.45 5.12
C GLU A 89 13.73 8.80 3.85
N SER A 90 14.59 9.51 3.13
CA SER A 90 15.25 9.02 1.92
C SER A 90 16.71 8.68 2.22
N LEU A 91 17.20 7.57 1.67
CA LEU A 91 18.61 7.20 1.77
C LEU A 91 19.47 8.16 0.95
N GLN A 92 20.49 8.75 1.58
CA GLN A 92 21.50 9.52 0.86
C GLN A 92 22.49 8.56 0.18
N VAL A 93 22.69 8.78 -1.11
CA VAL A 93 23.68 8.09 -1.92
C VAL A 93 24.73 9.11 -2.35
N VAL A 94 25.99 8.75 -2.15
CA VAL A 94 27.16 9.52 -2.52
C VAL A 94 27.84 8.78 -3.66
N ALA A 95 28.00 9.43 -4.80
CA ALA A 95 28.58 8.84 -6.00
C ALA A 95 29.61 9.79 -6.63
N ASP A 96 30.47 9.25 -7.48
CA ASP A 96 31.35 10.07 -8.31
C ASP A 96 30.55 10.80 -9.39
N PRO A 97 30.86 12.07 -9.71
CA PRO A 97 30.19 12.82 -10.78
C PRO A 97 30.26 12.14 -12.15
N SER A 98 31.25 11.27 -12.38
CA SER A 98 31.35 10.47 -13.62
C SER A 98 30.21 9.47 -13.80
N MET A 99 29.49 9.12 -12.73
CA MET A 99 28.30 8.25 -12.77
C MET A 99 27.00 9.03 -13.03
N GLU A 100 27.07 10.36 -13.16
CA GLU A 100 25.93 11.17 -13.54
C GLU A 100 25.50 10.84 -14.98
N SER A 101 24.21 10.55 -15.15
CA SER A 101 23.62 10.28 -16.47
C SER A 101 22.48 11.26 -16.72
N ARG A 102 22.20 11.57 -18.00
CA ARG A 102 21.09 12.49 -18.35
C ARG A 102 19.72 11.95 -17.92
N ASP A 103 19.60 10.64 -17.78
CA ASP A 103 18.38 9.94 -17.38
C ASP A 103 18.20 9.88 -15.85
N LEU A 104 19.23 10.30 -15.10
CA LEU A 104 19.21 10.37 -13.64
C LEU A 104 18.55 11.68 -13.20
N THR A 105 17.23 11.71 -13.27
CA THR A 105 16.39 12.86 -12.96
C THR A 105 15.47 12.58 -11.78
N PHE A 106 14.77 13.61 -11.30
CA PHE A 106 13.72 13.43 -10.29
C PHE A 106 12.63 12.49 -10.80
N GLY A 107 12.23 11.52 -9.97
CA GLY A 107 11.19 10.57 -10.31
C GLY A 107 11.68 9.31 -11.02
N SER A 108 12.92 9.29 -11.56
CA SER A 108 13.53 8.12 -12.19
C SER A 108 13.64 6.94 -11.22
N ALA A 109 13.42 5.73 -11.74
CA ALA A 109 13.62 4.48 -11.01
C ALA A 109 15.06 4.02 -11.20
N VAL A 110 15.74 3.75 -10.10
CA VAL A 110 17.17 3.43 -10.09
C VAL A 110 17.46 2.18 -9.24
N GLU A 111 18.50 1.47 -9.64
CA GLU A 111 19.17 0.45 -8.85
C GLU A 111 20.58 0.94 -8.53
N VAL A 112 20.91 1.03 -7.25
CA VAL A 112 22.24 1.44 -6.78
C VAL A 112 22.87 0.29 -6.04
N ARG A 113 24.13 -0.01 -6.39
CA ARG A 113 24.97 -0.95 -5.65
C ARG A 113 26.14 -0.19 -5.06
N GLY A 114 26.48 -0.50 -3.83
CA GLY A 114 27.55 0.21 -3.14
C GLY A 114 27.75 -0.25 -1.71
N LYS A 115 28.54 0.51 -0.97
CA LYS A 115 28.86 0.21 0.44
C LYS A 115 28.09 1.11 1.37
N LEU A 116 27.33 0.50 2.29
CA LEU A 116 26.64 1.27 3.33
C LEU A 116 27.64 1.65 4.41
N VAL A 117 27.87 2.94 4.61
CA VAL A 117 28.83 3.47 5.57
C VAL A 117 28.15 4.43 6.51
N LYS A 118 28.76 4.64 7.69
CA LYS A 118 28.30 5.66 8.63
C LYS A 118 28.51 7.04 7.99
N SER A 119 27.49 7.88 7.98
CA SER A 119 27.63 9.23 7.43
C SER A 119 28.45 10.10 8.39
N PRO A 120 29.31 11.01 7.88
CA PRO A 120 29.99 11.99 8.70
C PRO A 120 29.04 13.08 9.24
N HIS A 121 27.82 13.20 8.71
CA HIS A 121 26.88 14.25 9.10
C HIS A 121 26.03 13.86 10.32
N LYS A 122 25.89 14.74 11.30
CA LYS A 122 25.11 14.48 12.53
C LYS A 122 23.62 14.22 12.31
N MET A 123 23.05 14.70 11.20
CA MET A 123 21.62 14.53 10.89
C MET A 123 21.31 13.26 10.10
N GLN A 124 22.31 12.47 9.73
CA GLN A 124 22.13 11.23 8.98
C GLN A 124 23.00 10.15 9.58
N ASN A 125 22.42 8.99 9.89
CA ASN A 125 23.20 7.92 10.52
C ASN A 125 24.10 7.20 9.50
N VAL A 126 23.59 7.02 8.28
CA VAL A 126 24.23 6.23 7.23
C VAL A 126 24.11 6.90 5.86
N GLU A 127 25.05 6.58 4.99
CA GLU A 127 25.04 6.95 3.58
C GLU A 127 25.54 5.77 2.73
N LEU A 128 25.06 5.68 1.50
CA LEU A 128 25.47 4.65 0.56
C LEU A 128 26.51 5.21 -0.41
N LYS A 129 27.75 4.73 -0.34
CA LYS A 129 28.78 5.05 -1.32
C LYS A 129 28.56 4.17 -2.56
N ALA A 130 28.07 4.76 -3.63
CA ALA A 130 27.73 4.03 -4.85
C ALA A 130 28.99 3.57 -5.59
N GLU A 131 29.03 2.28 -5.91
CA GLU A 131 30.00 1.71 -6.85
C GLU A 131 29.40 1.63 -8.26
N SER A 132 28.07 1.48 -8.37
CA SER A 132 27.36 1.54 -9.64
C SER A 132 25.92 2.04 -9.47
N ILE A 133 25.45 2.79 -10.47
CA ILE A 133 24.08 3.30 -10.57
C ILE A 133 23.52 2.86 -11.92
N ARG A 134 22.42 2.10 -11.90
CA ARG A 134 21.66 1.72 -13.10
C ARG A 134 20.30 2.38 -13.10
N VAL A 135 20.01 3.19 -14.11
CA VAL A 135 18.65 3.70 -14.34
C VAL A 135 17.81 2.56 -14.92
N VAL A 136 16.75 2.16 -14.20
CA VAL A 136 15.83 1.09 -14.60
C VAL A 136 14.66 1.65 -15.39
N GLY A 137 14.18 2.84 -14.99
CA GLY A 137 13.10 3.55 -15.64
C GLY A 137 13.41 5.04 -15.66
N PRO A 138 13.77 5.63 -16.81
CA PRO A 138 13.99 7.06 -16.91
C PRO A 138 12.67 7.81 -16.68
N CYS A 139 12.77 9.02 -16.13
CA CYS A 139 11.65 9.92 -15.96
C CYS A 139 11.97 11.25 -16.63
N ASP A 140 11.07 11.75 -17.46
CA ASP A 140 11.18 13.13 -17.91
C ASP A 140 10.73 14.06 -16.79
N ALA A 141 11.66 14.83 -16.24
CA ALA A 141 11.40 15.74 -15.12
C ALA A 141 10.53 16.94 -15.53
N LEU A 142 10.45 17.28 -16.82
CA LEU A 142 9.64 18.39 -17.31
C LEU A 142 8.15 18.03 -17.38
N SER A 143 7.83 16.82 -17.84
CA SER A 143 6.45 16.32 -17.90
C SER A 143 5.96 15.71 -16.59
N PHE A 144 6.85 15.41 -15.64
CA PHE A 144 6.45 14.81 -14.35
C PHE A 144 5.62 15.80 -13.51
N PRO A 145 4.36 15.46 -13.13
CA PRO A 145 3.46 16.41 -12.47
C PRO A 145 3.93 16.91 -11.10
N LEU A 146 4.64 16.05 -10.35
CA LEU A 146 5.17 16.41 -9.04
C LEU A 146 6.58 16.98 -9.21
N LYS A 147 6.87 18.15 -8.66
CA LYS A 147 8.21 18.77 -8.73
C LYS A 147 8.98 18.61 -7.44
N ALA A 148 10.29 18.32 -7.54
CA ALA A 148 11.16 18.00 -6.40
C ALA A 148 11.25 19.10 -5.32
N LYS A 149 11.16 20.37 -5.72
CA LYS A 149 11.37 21.55 -4.86
C LYS A 149 10.08 22.28 -4.50
N GLU A 150 8.93 21.80 -4.96
CA GLU A 150 7.64 22.45 -4.79
C GLU A 150 6.75 21.60 -3.90
N ARG A 151 6.16 22.20 -2.85
CA ARG A 151 5.11 21.56 -2.07
C ARG A 151 3.80 21.76 -2.81
N HIS A 152 3.24 20.67 -3.30
CA HIS A 152 1.95 20.68 -3.99
C HIS A 152 0.81 20.64 -2.98
N PRO A 153 -0.24 21.46 -3.13
CA PRO A 153 -1.43 21.36 -2.30
C PRO A 153 -2.12 20.01 -2.52
N LEU A 154 -2.87 19.55 -1.52
CA LEU A 154 -3.48 18.21 -1.54
C LEU A 154 -4.51 18.08 -2.68
N GLU A 155 -5.19 19.16 -3.05
CA GLU A 155 -6.11 19.24 -4.20
C GLU A 155 -5.40 18.94 -5.53
N TYR A 156 -4.20 19.47 -5.73
CA TYR A 156 -3.41 19.20 -6.93
C TYR A 156 -2.97 17.74 -6.97
N VAL A 157 -2.47 17.23 -5.84
CA VAL A 157 -2.00 15.85 -5.73
C VAL A 157 -3.15 14.83 -5.95
N ARG A 158 -4.40 15.18 -5.60
CA ARG A 158 -5.59 14.35 -5.85
C ARG A 158 -5.87 14.13 -7.34
N GLN A 159 -5.46 15.04 -8.22
CA GLN A 159 -5.63 14.91 -9.67
C GLN A 159 -4.80 13.75 -10.25
N PHE A 160 -3.79 13.28 -9.52
CA PHE A 160 -2.90 12.19 -9.97
C PHE A 160 -2.93 10.99 -9.00
N PRO A 161 -4.02 10.19 -8.96
CA PRO A 161 -4.18 9.08 -8.02
C PRO A 161 -3.06 8.02 -8.04
N HIS A 162 -2.42 7.85 -9.20
CA HIS A 162 -1.33 6.89 -9.41
C HIS A 162 0.03 7.40 -8.91
N LEU A 163 0.20 8.72 -8.72
CA LEU A 163 1.45 9.32 -8.22
C LEU A 163 1.35 9.84 -6.79
N ARG A 164 0.14 10.07 -6.27
CA ARG A 164 -0.09 10.72 -4.98
C ARG A 164 0.60 10.05 -3.80
N CYS A 165 0.74 8.72 -3.83
CA CYS A 165 1.44 7.94 -2.80
C CYS A 165 2.95 8.20 -2.75
N ARG A 166 3.53 8.84 -3.79
CA ARG A 166 4.93 9.26 -3.84
C ARG A 166 5.16 10.63 -3.19
N SER A 167 4.11 11.28 -2.69
CA SER A 167 4.27 12.44 -1.80
C SER A 167 4.53 11.97 -0.36
N ASN A 168 5.25 12.78 0.42
CA ASN A 168 5.59 12.43 1.79
C ASN A 168 4.33 12.25 2.65
N ALA A 169 3.37 13.17 2.51
CA ALA A 169 2.16 13.22 3.32
C ALA A 169 1.22 12.04 3.07
N LEU A 170 0.89 11.75 1.81
CA LEU A 170 0.03 10.60 1.51
C LEU A 170 0.77 9.26 1.63
N GLY A 171 2.08 9.23 1.41
CA GLY A 171 2.90 8.05 1.70
C GLY A 171 2.86 7.68 3.19
N ALA A 172 3.06 8.66 4.07
CA ALA A 172 2.95 8.49 5.53
C ALA A 172 1.54 8.04 5.93
N LEU A 173 0.49 8.69 5.41
CA LEU A 173 -0.90 8.31 5.67
C LEU A 173 -1.17 6.83 5.31
N LEU A 174 -0.66 6.35 4.17
CA LEU A 174 -0.85 4.96 3.75
C LEU A 174 -0.10 3.97 4.65
N ARG A 175 1.11 4.30 5.11
CA ARG A 175 1.86 3.47 6.07
C ARG A 175 1.17 3.41 7.42
N ILE A 176 0.78 4.55 7.98
CA ILE A 176 0.00 4.64 9.22
C ILE A 176 -1.32 3.87 9.11
N ARG A 177 -2.03 3.98 7.97
CA ARG A 177 -3.26 3.22 7.74
C ARG A 177 -3.02 1.71 7.72
N SER A 178 -1.89 1.26 7.16
CA SER A 178 -1.47 -0.14 7.16
C SER A 178 -1.21 -0.61 8.59
N GLU A 179 -0.39 0.13 9.35
CA GLU A 179 -0.05 -0.21 10.75
C GLU A 179 -1.27 -0.20 11.67
N ALA A 180 -2.12 0.83 11.58
CA ALA A 180 -3.37 0.90 12.33
C ALA A 180 -4.30 -0.27 11.97
N THR A 181 -4.30 -0.71 10.71
CA THR A 181 -5.07 -1.89 10.31
C THR A 181 -4.54 -3.16 10.94
N ALA A 182 -3.21 -3.38 10.91
CA ALA A 182 -2.60 -4.51 11.59
C ALA A 182 -2.91 -4.50 13.09
N ALA A 183 -2.71 -3.37 13.77
CA ALA A 183 -2.99 -3.21 15.20
C ALA A 183 -4.43 -3.52 15.59
N ILE A 184 -5.41 -3.05 14.81
CA ILE A 184 -6.83 -3.37 15.04
C ILE A 184 -7.07 -4.88 14.94
N HIS A 185 -6.50 -5.53 13.92
CA HIS A 185 -6.67 -6.97 13.75
C HIS A 185 -6.00 -7.75 14.88
N SER A 186 -4.77 -7.41 15.25
CA SER A 186 -4.05 -8.05 16.35
C SER A 186 -4.80 -7.92 17.67
N PHE A 187 -5.25 -6.71 18.02
CA PHE A 187 -6.05 -6.47 19.22
C PHE A 187 -7.26 -7.41 19.29
N PHE A 188 -8.05 -7.52 18.22
CA PHE A 188 -9.24 -8.37 18.23
C PHE A 188 -8.90 -9.88 18.24
N GLN A 189 -7.84 -10.29 17.54
CA GLN A 189 -7.38 -11.69 17.55
C GLN A 189 -6.90 -12.11 18.94
N ASP A 190 -6.14 -11.26 19.63
CA ASP A 190 -5.63 -11.51 20.99
C ASP A 190 -6.76 -11.65 22.02
N HIS A 191 -7.92 -11.04 21.75
CA HIS A 191 -9.12 -11.14 22.59
C HIS A 191 -10.10 -12.23 22.11
N GLY A 192 -9.69 -13.09 21.17
CA GLY A 192 -10.45 -14.24 20.71
C GLY A 192 -11.60 -13.93 19.75
N TYR A 193 -11.61 -12.75 19.13
CA TYR A 193 -12.59 -12.41 18.10
C TYR A 193 -12.20 -12.98 16.74
N VAL A 194 -13.21 -13.37 15.95
CA VAL A 194 -13.05 -13.90 14.60
C VAL A 194 -13.34 -12.84 13.54
N HIS A 195 -12.46 -12.74 12.54
CA HIS A 195 -12.66 -11.88 11.37
C HIS A 195 -13.78 -12.39 10.46
N ILE A 196 -14.80 -11.58 10.19
CA ILE A 196 -15.93 -11.97 9.34
C ILE A 196 -16.09 -11.00 8.16
N HIS A 197 -16.09 -11.53 6.94
CA HIS A 197 -16.49 -10.78 5.74
C HIS A 197 -18.01 -10.87 5.56
N THR A 198 -18.70 -9.74 5.52
CA THR A 198 -20.13 -9.68 5.19
C THR A 198 -20.34 -9.31 3.73
N PRO A 199 -21.51 -9.62 3.16
CA PRO A 199 -21.86 -9.19 1.81
C PRO A 199 -21.80 -7.66 1.67
N ILE A 200 -21.18 -7.20 0.57
CA ILE A 200 -21.16 -5.79 0.16
C ILE A 200 -22.43 -5.43 -0.63
N ILE A 201 -22.91 -6.37 -1.45
CA ILE A 201 -24.16 -6.24 -2.19
C ILE A 201 -25.28 -6.82 -1.32
N THR A 202 -26.31 -6.03 -1.03
CA THR A 202 -27.42 -6.45 -0.18
C THR A 202 -28.74 -5.84 -0.66
N SER A 203 -29.84 -6.55 -0.46
CA SER A 203 -31.19 -6.01 -0.61
C SER A 203 -31.68 -5.27 0.64
N ASN A 204 -30.91 -5.32 1.75
CA ASN A 204 -31.32 -4.79 3.04
C ASN A 204 -30.85 -3.34 3.20
N ASP A 205 -31.79 -2.46 3.52
CA ASP A 205 -31.45 -1.17 4.12
C ASP A 205 -31.12 -1.39 5.61
N CYS A 206 -29.91 -0.99 6.00
CA CYS A 206 -29.38 -1.25 7.34
C CYS A 206 -29.62 -0.10 8.32
N GLU A 207 -29.94 1.12 7.86
CA GLU A 207 -30.16 2.30 8.72
C GLU A 207 -31.48 3.04 8.41
N GLY A 208 -32.21 2.66 7.35
CA GLY A 208 -33.61 3.05 7.11
C GLY A 208 -33.85 4.50 6.65
N ALA A 209 -32.79 5.32 6.56
CA ALA A 209 -32.87 6.76 6.28
C ALA A 209 -31.71 7.29 5.42
N GLY A 210 -30.89 6.41 4.84
CA GLY A 210 -29.73 6.79 4.03
C GLY A 210 -30.00 6.67 2.53
N GLU A 211 -29.35 7.51 1.73
CA GLU A 211 -29.33 7.35 0.28
C GLU A 211 -28.50 6.10 -0.08
N LEU A 212 -29.14 5.10 -0.70
CA LEU A 212 -28.52 3.84 -1.09
C LEU A 212 -28.08 3.87 -2.56
N PHE A 213 -26.89 3.35 -2.84
CA PHE A 213 -26.46 3.11 -4.22
C PHE A 213 -27.11 1.84 -4.74
N GLN A 214 -28.10 2.00 -5.62
CA GLN A 214 -28.72 0.87 -6.32
C GLN A 214 -27.78 0.34 -7.41
N ILE A 215 -27.69 -0.98 -7.50
CA ILE A 215 -26.94 -1.69 -8.53
C ILE A 215 -27.91 -2.15 -9.60
N GLU A 216 -27.72 -1.66 -10.81
CA GLU A 216 -28.52 -2.02 -11.99
C GLU A 216 -27.64 -2.70 -13.03
N THR A 217 -28.25 -3.59 -13.82
CA THR A 217 -27.55 -4.23 -14.94
C THR A 217 -27.66 -3.36 -16.19
N SER A 218 -26.59 -3.32 -17.00
CA SER A 218 -26.47 -2.43 -18.16
C SER A 218 -27.56 -2.58 -19.24
N ASN A 219 -28.35 -3.65 -19.18
CA ASN A 219 -29.40 -3.96 -20.16
C ASN A 219 -30.80 -3.47 -19.73
N GLU A 220 -30.97 -2.98 -18.49
CA GLU A 220 -32.26 -2.51 -17.96
C GLU A 220 -32.63 -1.09 -18.43
N THR A 221 -31.76 -0.40 -19.17
CA THR A 221 -32.06 0.90 -19.79
C THR A 221 -33.05 0.81 -20.96
N GLN A 222 -33.37 -0.41 -21.43
CA GLN A 222 -34.46 -0.64 -22.37
C GLN A 222 -35.76 -0.88 -21.60
N LYS A 223 -36.72 0.03 -21.82
CA LYS A 223 -38.10 0.07 -21.34
C LYS A 223 -38.84 -1.26 -21.50
N SER A 224 -38.50 -2.27 -20.71
CA SER A 224 -39.29 -3.48 -20.53
C SER A 224 -40.06 -3.32 -19.22
N VAL A 225 -41.35 -3.68 -19.27
CA VAL A 225 -42.35 -3.47 -18.20
C VAL A 225 -42.07 -4.35 -16.97
N GLU A 226 -41.06 -5.22 -17.03
CA GLU A 226 -40.61 -6.08 -15.96
C GLU A 226 -39.17 -5.70 -15.58
N LYS A 227 -38.99 -5.07 -14.41
CA LYS A 227 -37.65 -4.81 -13.84
C LYS A 227 -37.00 -6.14 -13.46
N ASN A 228 -36.31 -6.76 -14.42
CA ASN A 228 -35.57 -7.99 -14.20
C ASN A 228 -34.23 -7.69 -13.52
N HIS A 229 -34.29 -7.35 -12.24
CA HIS A 229 -33.10 -7.22 -11.40
C HIS A 229 -32.29 -8.51 -11.44
N PHE A 230 -30.96 -8.42 -11.48
CA PHE A 230 -30.07 -9.60 -11.51
C PHE A 230 -30.36 -10.63 -10.40
N PHE A 231 -30.74 -10.15 -9.21
CA PHE A 231 -31.06 -10.99 -8.05
C PHE A 231 -32.57 -11.25 -7.88
N ASN A 232 -33.40 -10.89 -8.87
CA ASN A 232 -34.87 -10.85 -8.78
C ASN A 232 -35.42 -9.94 -7.66
N VAL A 233 -34.54 -9.22 -6.96
CA VAL A 233 -34.82 -8.22 -5.94
C VAL A 233 -33.90 -7.03 -6.18
N PRO A 234 -34.30 -5.81 -5.78
CA PRO A 234 -33.40 -4.66 -5.87
C PRO A 234 -32.16 -4.91 -5.00
N ALA A 235 -31.00 -4.56 -5.53
CA ALA A 235 -29.71 -4.75 -4.89
C ALA A 235 -29.01 -3.40 -4.70
N PHE A 236 -28.36 -3.24 -3.55
CA PHE A 236 -27.72 -2.00 -3.13
C PHE A 236 -26.31 -2.27 -2.62
N LEU A 237 -25.45 -1.24 -2.62
CA LEU A 237 -24.21 -1.26 -1.84
C LEU A 237 -24.54 -1.04 -0.36
N THR A 238 -24.02 -1.91 0.50
CA THR A 238 -24.25 -1.84 1.95
C THR A 238 -23.67 -0.57 2.58
N VAL A 239 -24.46 0.05 3.44
CA VAL A 239 -24.04 1.16 4.31
C VAL A 239 -23.45 0.66 5.64
N SER A 240 -23.79 -0.56 6.05
CA SER A 240 -23.34 -1.18 7.29
C SER A 240 -23.53 -2.70 7.27
N GLY A 241 -22.52 -3.46 7.68
CA GLY A 241 -22.67 -4.90 7.87
C GLY A 241 -23.21 -5.31 9.25
N GLN A 242 -23.66 -4.35 10.07
CA GLN A 242 -24.14 -4.61 11.44
C GLN A 242 -25.19 -5.73 11.51
N LEU A 243 -26.24 -5.68 10.67
CA LEU A 243 -27.32 -6.67 10.70
C LEU A 243 -26.81 -8.09 10.41
N HIS A 244 -25.87 -8.22 9.46
CA HIS A 244 -25.25 -9.50 9.13
C HIS A 244 -24.41 -10.03 10.31
N LEU A 245 -23.70 -9.14 10.99
CA LEU A 245 -22.91 -9.49 12.18
C LEU A 245 -23.80 -9.90 13.37
N GLU A 246 -24.98 -9.32 13.54
CA GLU A 246 -25.91 -9.73 14.61
C GLU A 246 -26.37 -11.18 14.46
N VAL A 247 -26.65 -11.61 13.22
CA VAL A 247 -26.99 -13.01 12.91
C VAL A 247 -25.80 -13.92 13.22
N MET A 248 -24.60 -13.52 12.79
CA MET A 248 -23.38 -14.33 12.96
C MET A 248 -22.86 -14.34 14.41
N ALA A 249 -23.16 -13.33 15.21
CA ALA A 249 -22.81 -13.28 16.63
C ALA A 249 -23.57 -14.30 17.49
N GLY A 250 -24.64 -14.90 16.95
CA GLY A 250 -25.31 -16.06 17.55
C GLY A 250 -24.50 -17.35 17.50
N LEU A 251 -23.40 -17.39 16.73
CA LEU A 251 -22.41 -18.47 16.81
C LEU A 251 -21.69 -18.38 18.16
N PRO A 252 -21.53 -19.51 18.90
CA PRO A 252 -20.88 -19.48 20.19
C PRO A 252 -19.43 -19.03 20.00
N ARG A 253 -19.10 -17.89 20.61
CA ARG A 253 -17.82 -17.16 20.68
C ARG A 253 -17.54 -16.13 19.57
N TRP A 254 -17.85 -14.86 19.92
CA TRP A 254 -17.07 -13.65 19.64
C TRP A 254 -16.75 -13.34 18.15
N GLY A 255 -17.67 -12.67 17.46
CA GLY A 255 -17.48 -12.23 16.07
C GLY A 255 -17.25 -10.72 15.94
N LEU A 256 -16.22 -10.32 15.21
CA LEU A 256 -15.96 -8.92 14.89
C LEU A 256 -15.08 -8.83 13.64
N LEU A 257 -15.52 -8.15 12.56
CA LEU A 257 -14.58 -7.30 11.81
C LEU A 257 -15.12 -6.36 10.73
N LYS A 258 -14.18 -5.52 10.28
CA LYS A 258 -14.24 -4.38 9.36
C LYS A 258 -15.10 -4.62 8.11
N HIS A 259 -15.95 -3.64 7.84
CA HIS A 259 -16.58 -3.41 6.55
C HIS A 259 -15.86 -2.33 5.77
N SER A 260 -15.78 -2.49 4.46
CA SER A 260 -15.83 -1.34 3.55
C SER A 260 -17.28 -0.88 3.54
N ALA A 261 -17.60 0.19 4.27
CA ALA A 261 -18.95 0.73 4.36
C ALA A 261 -19.02 1.99 3.49
N TRP A 262 -20.03 2.06 2.64
CA TRP A 262 -20.27 3.22 1.79
C TRP A 262 -21.33 4.07 2.47
N ARG A 263 -20.99 5.29 2.90
CA ARG A 263 -21.97 6.23 3.46
C ARG A 263 -22.07 7.44 2.52
N PHE A 264 -23.29 7.83 2.20
CA PHE A 264 -23.58 9.00 1.37
C PHE A 264 -24.62 9.91 2.06
N SER A 265 -24.42 11.21 1.92
CA SER A 265 -25.29 12.31 2.34
C SER A 265 -24.93 13.50 1.43
N MET A 266 -25.92 14.05 0.73
CA MET A 266 -25.83 14.84 -0.51
C MET A 266 -24.97 16.12 -0.54
N ASP A 267 -24.23 16.47 0.53
CA ASP A 267 -23.38 17.66 0.57
C ASP A 267 -21.88 17.33 0.58
N ARG A 268 -21.26 17.50 -0.60
CA ARG A 268 -19.83 17.65 -0.93
C ARG A 268 -18.80 16.73 -0.23
N MET A 269 -18.28 15.81 -1.06
CA MET A 269 -16.99 15.09 -0.96
C MET A 269 -17.00 13.75 -0.18
N PHE A 270 -17.09 12.65 -0.95
CA PHE A 270 -17.23 11.28 -0.45
C PHE A 270 -15.93 10.47 -0.52
N LEU A 271 -15.70 9.61 0.46
CA LEU A 271 -14.66 8.59 0.47
C LEU A 271 -15.28 7.21 0.75
N THR A 272 -14.73 6.17 0.13
CA THR A 272 -14.85 4.79 0.64
C THR A 272 -14.31 4.74 2.06
N CYS A 273 -15.19 4.55 3.05
CA CYS A 273 -14.78 4.45 4.44
C CYS A 273 -14.64 2.98 4.85
N SER A 274 -13.55 2.64 5.54
CA SER A 274 -13.43 1.34 6.20
C SER A 274 -13.93 1.50 7.64
N ARG A 275 -15.07 0.89 7.98
CA ARG A 275 -15.69 0.97 9.32
C ARG A 275 -15.39 -0.30 10.10
N VAL A 276 -14.86 -0.16 11.31
CA VAL A 276 -14.73 -1.26 12.29
C VAL A 276 -15.99 -1.25 13.14
N VAL A 277 -16.75 -2.35 13.15
CA VAL A 277 -17.97 -2.47 13.97
C VAL A 277 -17.74 -3.54 15.03
N PRO A 278 -17.35 -3.15 16.26
CA PRO A 278 -17.22 -4.08 17.35
C PRO A 278 -18.57 -4.54 17.91
N ARG A 279 -18.80 -5.86 18.04
CA ARG A 279 -20.01 -6.39 18.67
C ARG A 279 -19.70 -7.54 19.64
N GLN A 280 -20.30 -7.47 20.82
CA GLN A 280 -20.26 -8.47 21.87
C GLN A 280 -21.68 -8.62 22.44
N LEU A 281 -22.13 -9.85 22.70
CA LEU A 281 -23.38 -10.10 23.41
C LEU A 281 -23.23 -9.59 24.86
N ARG A 282 -24.17 -8.74 25.26
CA ARG A 282 -24.02 -7.70 26.30
C ARG A 282 -23.74 -8.25 27.71
N GLU A 283 -22.68 -7.75 28.35
CA GLU A 283 -22.71 -7.33 29.77
C GLU A 283 -22.56 -5.80 29.80
N LYS A 284 -23.19 -5.13 30.76
CA LYS A 284 -23.53 -3.69 30.79
C LYS A 284 -22.37 -2.66 30.78
N HIS A 285 -21.11 -3.04 30.51
CA HIS A 285 -19.95 -2.13 30.49
C HIS A 285 -19.48 -1.79 29.06
N GLY A 286 -20.29 -1.02 28.33
CA GLY A 286 -20.08 -0.73 26.90
C GLY A 286 -18.97 0.27 26.53
N SER A 287 -18.39 1.04 27.46
CA SER A 287 -17.35 2.05 27.12
C SER A 287 -15.91 1.60 27.36
N LEU A 288 -15.68 0.47 28.04
CA LEU A 288 -14.33 0.02 28.38
C LEU A 288 -13.55 -0.60 27.21
N GLY A 289 -14.25 -1.04 26.15
CA GLY A 289 -13.63 -1.69 24.98
C GLY A 289 -13.04 -0.70 23.98
N SER A 290 -13.76 0.38 23.67
CA SER A 290 -13.33 1.42 22.74
C SER A 290 -12.11 2.17 23.26
N HIS A 291 -12.10 2.54 24.54
CA HIS A 291 -10.97 3.24 25.14
C HIS A 291 -9.70 2.36 25.17
N ARG A 292 -9.85 1.05 25.41
CA ARG A 292 -8.72 0.10 25.37
C ARG A 292 -8.16 -0.07 23.97
N LEU A 293 -9.01 -0.18 22.96
CA LEU A 293 -8.60 -0.22 21.56
C LEU A 293 -7.88 1.07 21.14
N LEU A 294 -8.41 2.24 21.49
CA LEU A 294 -7.78 3.53 21.17
C LEU A 294 -6.43 3.70 21.86
N ARG A 295 -6.28 3.30 23.13
CA ARG A 295 -4.97 3.29 23.80
C ARG A 295 -4.00 2.33 23.12
N HIS A 296 -4.45 1.12 22.78
CA HIS A 296 -3.62 0.15 22.08
C HIS A 296 -3.11 0.71 20.74
N LEU A 297 -3.99 1.35 19.96
CA LEU A 297 -3.61 2.03 18.72
C LEU A 297 -2.64 3.18 18.95
N GLY A 298 -2.87 4.02 19.96
CA GLY A 298 -2.00 5.13 20.30
C GLY A 298 -0.58 4.67 20.65
N HIS A 299 -0.46 3.62 21.47
CA HIS A 299 0.83 3.02 21.80
C HIS A 299 1.50 2.38 20.59
N TYR A 300 0.75 1.60 19.81
CA TYR A 300 1.26 0.87 18.65
C TYR A 300 1.78 1.82 17.56
N LEU A 301 1.10 2.95 17.32
CA LEU A 301 1.49 3.90 16.28
C LEU A 301 2.66 4.81 16.70
N LYS A 302 2.75 5.21 17.98
CA LYS A 302 3.82 6.10 18.47
C LYS A 302 5.18 5.43 18.60
N GLN A 303 5.24 4.10 18.71
CA GLN A 303 6.46 3.40 19.12
C GLN A 303 7.64 3.56 18.14
N ASP A 304 7.39 3.79 16.84
CA ASP A 304 8.44 3.88 15.80
C ASP A 304 8.15 4.88 14.66
N ASN A 305 7.06 5.67 14.72
CA ASN A 305 6.58 6.44 13.56
C ASN A 305 6.11 7.86 13.89
N GLU A 306 6.63 8.53 14.92
CA GLU A 306 6.13 9.85 15.36
C GLU A 306 6.03 10.87 14.21
N ASP A 307 7.06 11.00 13.39
CA ASP A 307 7.05 11.91 12.24
C ASP A 307 5.98 11.54 11.20
N GLU A 308 5.75 10.25 10.97
CA GLU A 308 4.72 9.79 10.04
C GLU A 308 3.31 10.00 10.60
N VAL A 309 3.14 9.85 11.91
CA VAL A 309 1.88 10.13 12.62
C VAL A 309 1.53 11.61 12.53
N CYS A 310 2.49 12.50 12.81
CA CYS A 310 2.29 13.95 12.69
C CYS A 310 1.86 14.34 11.26
N LEU A 311 2.57 13.83 10.25
CA LEU A 311 2.27 14.15 8.86
C LEU A 311 0.94 13.55 8.38
N ALA A 312 0.58 12.36 8.86
CA ALA A 312 -0.70 11.74 8.58
C ALA A 312 -1.86 12.48 9.27
N ALA A 313 -1.63 13.02 10.47
CA ALA A 313 -2.60 13.82 11.21
C ALA A 313 -2.92 15.13 10.48
N GLU A 314 -1.92 15.86 9.98
CA GLU A 314 -2.13 17.07 9.16
C GLU A 314 -3.02 16.78 7.95
N VAL A 315 -2.78 15.67 7.26
CA VAL A 315 -3.59 15.26 6.11
C VAL A 315 -5.01 14.91 6.55
N ALA A 316 -5.17 14.16 7.64
CA ALA A 316 -6.46 13.78 8.17
C ALA A 316 -7.30 14.99 8.60
N GLU A 317 -6.68 15.97 9.27
CA GLU A 317 -7.30 17.24 9.64
C GLU A 317 -7.74 18.03 8.41
N PHE A 318 -6.93 18.09 7.36
CA PHE A 318 -7.33 18.73 6.11
C PHE A 318 -8.53 18.04 5.44
N PHE A 319 -8.58 16.71 5.45
CA PHE A 319 -9.77 16.00 4.95
C PHE A 319 -11.00 16.23 5.85
N ALA A 320 -10.80 16.36 7.17
CA ALA A 320 -11.85 16.67 8.13
C ALA A 320 -12.36 18.11 7.97
N SER A 321 -11.49 19.09 7.71
CA SER A 321 -11.89 20.49 7.49
C SER A 321 -12.75 20.65 6.23
N LEU A 322 -12.44 19.87 5.18
CA LEU A 322 -13.29 19.81 3.98
C LEU A 322 -14.66 19.17 4.24
N SER A 323 -14.80 18.44 5.35
CA SER A 323 -16.07 17.88 5.85
C SER A 323 -16.78 18.84 6.83
N GLU A 324 -16.06 19.71 7.54
CA GLU A 324 -16.62 20.62 8.55
C GLU A 324 -17.26 21.88 7.98
N ASP A 325 -16.97 22.26 6.73
CA ASP A 325 -17.79 23.23 5.98
C ASP A 325 -19.22 22.72 5.68
N GLY A 326 -19.59 21.52 6.20
CA GLY A 326 -20.92 20.92 6.06
C GLY A 326 -21.55 20.33 7.33
N MET A 327 -20.82 19.90 8.37
CA MET A 327 -21.43 19.55 9.68
C MET A 327 -20.36 19.23 10.74
N THR A 328 -20.47 19.85 11.92
CA THR A 328 -19.68 19.57 13.12
C THR A 328 -19.97 18.20 13.76
N SER A 329 -18.91 17.64 14.37
CA SER A 329 -18.86 16.71 15.52
C SER A 329 -18.84 15.19 15.18
N VAL A 330 -18.03 14.30 15.78
CA VAL A 330 -17.11 14.28 16.94
C VAL A 330 -16.07 13.18 16.67
N CYS A 331 -14.77 13.44 16.88
CA CYS A 331 -13.76 12.47 17.40
C CYS A 331 -12.29 12.94 17.34
N ALA A 332 -11.98 14.13 16.81
CA ALA A 332 -10.58 14.57 16.63
C ALA A 332 -10.08 15.62 17.65
N ARG A 333 -10.72 15.74 18.82
CA ARG A 333 -10.20 16.58 19.91
C ARG A 333 -10.26 15.82 21.24
N GLU A 334 -9.20 15.07 21.50
CA GLU A 334 -8.64 14.85 22.85
C GLU A 334 -7.27 14.21 22.64
N ALA A 335 -6.24 15.03 22.87
CA ALA A 335 -4.82 14.66 22.87
C ALA A 335 -4.42 14.02 24.22
#